data_AF-A0A7S7QR51-F1
#
_entry.id   AF-A0A7S7QR51-F1
#
_cell.length_a   1.000
_cell.length_b   1.000
_cell.length_c   1.000
_cell.angle_alpha   90.00
_cell.angle_beta   90.00
_cell.angle_gamma   90.00
#
_symmetry.space_group_name_H-M   'P 1'
#
loop_
_entity.id
_entity.type
_entity.pdbx_description
1 polymer ?
#
loop_
_entity_poly.entity_id
_entity_poly.type
_entity_poly.pdbx_seq_one_letter_code
_entity_poly.pdbx_strand_id
1 'polypeptide(L)'
;MIERTAIEDTRIVYGARCVWWDGIEKIGSRGRGPFGGLPCCPHCKGMLFEMASPKEWWDGVEKFQAAGHPGYRAFMEWLKGKCFPTIQAAKAAYEAKPGRTVQL
;
A
#
# COMPACT_ATOMS: atom_id res chain seq x y z
N MET A 1 -19.73 -10.42 31.53
CA MET A 1 -19.47 -9.49 30.41
C MET A 1 -18.17 -9.92 29.78
N ILE A 2 -18.17 -10.44 28.55
CA ILE A 2 -16.93 -10.82 27.87
C ILE A 2 -16.46 -9.57 27.14
N GLU A 3 -15.37 -8.96 27.61
CA GLU A 3 -14.62 -7.98 26.84
C GLU A 3 -14.18 -8.65 25.53
N ARG A 4 -14.81 -8.26 24.42
CA ARG A 4 -14.23 -8.51 23.10
C ARG A 4 -13.05 -7.57 22.98
N THR A 5 -11.84 -8.06 23.26
CA THR A 5 -10.63 -7.47 22.70
C THR A 5 -10.86 -7.36 21.19
N ALA A 6 -10.94 -6.14 20.67
CA ALA A 6 -11.07 -5.94 19.24
C ALA A 6 -9.91 -6.66 18.56
N ILE A 7 -10.21 -7.62 17.68
CA ILE A 7 -9.17 -8.22 16.84
C ILE A 7 -8.74 -7.11 15.89
N GLU A 8 -7.56 -6.54 16.12
CA GLU A 8 -6.97 -5.57 15.21
C GLU A 8 -6.61 -6.27 13.91
N ASP A 9 -7.19 -5.81 12.81
CA ASP A 9 -6.86 -6.33 11.49
C ASP A 9 -5.54 -5.70 11.01
N THR A 10 -4.47 -6.49 11.05
CA THR A 10 -3.12 -6.01 10.74
C THR A 10 -2.76 -6.11 9.26
N ARG A 11 -3.71 -6.50 8.40
CA ARG A 11 -3.42 -6.72 6.98
C ARG A 11 -2.97 -5.44 6.29
N ILE A 12 -1.98 -5.58 5.43
CA ILE A 12 -1.61 -4.54 4.46
C ILE A 12 -2.33 -4.84 3.16
N VAL A 13 -2.82 -3.79 2.51
CA VAL A 13 -3.48 -3.88 1.22
C VAL A 13 -2.76 -3.01 0.20
N TYR A 14 -2.80 -3.42 -1.06
CA TYR A 14 -2.15 -2.70 -2.15
C TYR A 14 -2.97 -2.77 -3.44
N GLY A 15 -2.85 -1.74 -4.27
CA GLY A 15 -3.68 -1.54 -5.44
C GLY A 15 -3.36 -2.52 -6.59
N ALA A 16 -4.41 -3.06 -7.20
CA ALA A 16 -4.31 -3.85 -8.43
C ALA A 16 -4.13 -2.99 -9.69
N ARG A 17 -4.60 -1.73 -9.66
CA ARG A 17 -4.59 -0.79 -10.80
C ARG A 17 -3.82 0.50 -10.52
N CYS A 18 -3.26 0.63 -9.33
CA CYS A 18 -2.51 1.79 -8.87
C CYS A 18 -1.51 1.32 -7.82
N VAL A 19 -0.55 2.16 -7.48
CA VAL A 19 0.50 1.79 -6.51
C VAL A 19 0.19 2.21 -5.08
N TRP A 20 -1.07 2.53 -4.78
CA TRP A 20 -1.50 2.81 -3.41
C TRP A 20 -1.33 1.58 -2.55
N TRP A 21 -0.84 1.78 -1.33
CA TRP A 21 -0.78 0.76 -0.30
C TRP A 21 -0.91 1.40 1.09
N ASP A 22 -1.56 0.70 2.02
CA ASP A 22 -1.64 1.06 3.44
C ASP A 22 -2.23 -0.11 4.25
N GLY A 23 -2.55 0.11 5.51
CA GLY A 23 -3.36 -0.81 6.31
C GLY A 23 -4.79 -0.93 5.80
N ILE A 24 -5.40 -2.11 5.99
CA ILE A 24 -6.75 -2.44 5.55
C ILE A 24 -7.83 -1.53 6.16
N GLU A 25 -7.58 -0.94 7.32
CA GLU A 25 -8.46 0.01 7.99
C GLU A 25 -8.65 1.31 7.19
N LYS A 26 -7.80 1.59 6.19
CA LYS A 26 -7.83 2.83 5.38
C LYS A 26 -8.41 2.65 3.99
N ILE A 27 -8.95 1.47 3.68
CA ILE A 27 -9.55 1.21 2.37
C ILE A 27 -10.79 2.08 2.14
N GLY A 28 -11.07 2.34 0.87
CA GLY A 28 -12.39 2.80 0.45
C GLY A 28 -13.34 1.64 0.19
N SER A 29 -14.60 1.98 -0.05
CA SER A 29 -15.62 1.03 -0.50
C SER A 29 -16.17 1.46 -1.87
N ARG A 30 -16.42 0.49 -2.76
CA ARG A 30 -17.02 0.69 -4.09
C ARG A 30 -18.27 -0.15 -4.27
N GLY A 31 -19.32 0.50 -4.78
CA GLY A 31 -20.61 -0.14 -5.04
C GLY A 31 -21.48 -0.23 -3.79
N ARG A 32 -22.66 -0.82 -3.95
CA ARG A 32 -23.58 -1.15 -2.86
C ARG A 32 -24.03 -2.59 -3.08
N GLY A 33 -23.81 -3.44 -2.09
CA GLY A 33 -24.27 -4.82 -2.08
C GLY A 33 -24.97 -5.14 -0.76
N PRO A 34 -25.69 -6.27 -0.67
CA PRO A 34 -26.37 -6.69 0.55
C PRO A 34 -25.40 -6.90 1.73
N PHE A 35 -24.11 -7.08 1.45
CA PHE A 35 -23.04 -7.26 2.43
C PHE A 35 -22.09 -6.05 2.55
N GLY A 36 -22.49 -4.89 2.02
CA GLY A 36 -21.63 -3.71 1.90
C GLY A 36 -21.01 -3.56 0.49
N GLY A 37 -20.23 -2.50 0.31
CA GLY A 37 -19.47 -2.29 -0.93
C GLY A 37 -18.11 -3.00 -0.89
N LEU A 38 -17.54 -3.27 -2.06
CA LEU A 38 -16.27 -3.99 -2.20
C LEU A 38 -15.08 -3.14 -1.76
N PRO A 39 -14.07 -3.74 -1.12
CA PRO A 39 -12.86 -3.03 -0.71
C PRO A 39 -12.09 -2.51 -1.93
N CYS A 40 -11.66 -1.25 -1.87
CA CYS A 40 -10.96 -0.59 -2.99
C CYS A 40 -10.00 0.49 -2.49
N CYS A 41 -9.08 0.93 -3.37
CA CYS A 41 -8.25 2.11 -3.11
C CYS A 41 -9.17 3.32 -2.83
N PRO A 42 -8.97 4.05 -1.71
CA PRO A 42 -9.85 5.15 -1.34
C PRO A 42 -9.84 6.29 -2.36
N HIS A 43 -8.76 6.44 -3.13
CA HIS A 43 -8.57 7.52 -4.11
C HIS A 43 -9.15 7.19 -5.49
N CYS A 44 -8.73 6.08 -6.10
CA CYS A 44 -9.09 5.77 -7.49
C CYS A 44 -10.17 4.68 -7.64
N LYS A 45 -10.61 4.08 -6.53
CA LYS A 45 -11.60 2.98 -6.50
C LYS A 45 -11.17 1.72 -7.27
N GLY A 46 -9.86 1.55 -7.50
CA GLY A 46 -9.27 0.31 -8.00
C GLY A 46 -9.33 -0.80 -6.94
N MET A 47 -9.50 -2.06 -7.36
CA MET A 47 -9.51 -3.20 -6.45
C MET A 47 -8.15 -3.40 -5.77
N LEU A 48 -8.15 -4.11 -4.66
CA LEU A 48 -6.99 -4.33 -3.81
C LEU A 48 -6.63 -5.80 -3.72
N PHE A 49 -5.34 -6.07 -3.52
CA PHE A 49 -4.81 -7.32 -2.99
C PHE A 49 -4.40 -7.12 -1.53
N GLU A 50 -4.18 -8.21 -0.80
CA GLU A 50 -3.80 -8.18 0.62
C GLU A 50 -2.56 -9.02 0.91
N MET A 51 -1.85 -8.62 1.95
CA MET A 51 -0.83 -9.40 2.65
C MET A 51 -1.24 -9.57 4.11
N ALA A 52 -0.87 -10.69 4.72
CA ALA A 52 -1.38 -11.08 6.04
C ALA A 52 -0.92 -10.13 7.15
N SER A 53 0.25 -9.51 6.98
CA SER A 53 0.85 -8.67 8.03
C SER A 53 1.77 -7.57 7.49
N PRO A 54 2.07 -6.54 8.30
CA PRO A 54 3.06 -5.53 7.94
C PRO A 54 4.48 -6.12 7.83
N LYS A 55 4.76 -7.19 8.58
CA LYS A 55 6.05 -7.89 8.50
C LYS A 55 6.27 -8.49 7.11
N GLU A 56 5.29 -9.22 6.59
CA GLU A 56 5.37 -9.82 5.25
C GLU A 56 5.61 -8.76 4.17
N TRP A 57 4.89 -7.63 4.26
CA TRP A 57 5.08 -6.49 3.37
C TRP A 57 6.51 -5.95 3.40
N TRP A 58 7.02 -5.65 4.59
CA TRP A 58 8.35 -5.07 4.74
C TRP A 58 9.48 -6.05 4.41
N ASP A 59 9.34 -7.34 4.73
CA ASP A 59 10.29 -8.37 4.33
C ASP A 59 10.42 -8.43 2.79
N GLY A 60 9.31 -8.31 2.06
CA GLY A 60 9.31 -8.23 0.59
C GLY A 60 10.02 -6.98 0.07
N VAL A 61 9.77 -5.82 0.70
CA VAL A 61 10.43 -4.55 0.36
C VAL A 61 11.95 -4.62 0.60
N GLU A 62 12.38 -5.15 1.74
CA GLU A 62 13.80 -5.30 2.05
C GLU A 62 14.49 -6.29 1.11
N LYS A 63 13.83 -7.41 0.78
CA LYS A 63 14.33 -8.37 -0.20
C LYS A 63 14.56 -7.73 -1.56
N PHE A 64 13.61 -6.91 -2.03
CA PHE A 64 13.75 -6.21 -3.31
C PHE A 64 14.89 -5.18 -3.24
N GLN A 65 14.99 -4.40 -2.16
CA GLN A 65 16.11 -3.48 -1.97
C GLN A 65 17.47 -4.20 -2.01
N ALA A 66 17.59 -5.32 -1.30
CA ALA A 66 18.80 -6.14 -1.26
C ALA A 66 19.18 -6.76 -2.63
N ALA A 67 18.21 -6.91 -3.54
CA ALA A 67 18.42 -7.43 -4.90
C ALA A 67 19.00 -6.39 -5.88
N GLY A 68 19.46 -5.24 -5.41
CA GLY A 68 20.09 -4.20 -6.25
C GLY A 68 19.17 -3.03 -6.57
N HIS A 69 18.19 -2.75 -5.70
CA HIS A 69 17.23 -1.66 -5.84
C HIS A 69 17.42 -0.63 -4.69
N PRO A 70 18.57 0.06 -4.63
CA PRO A 70 18.86 1.02 -3.57
C PRO A 70 17.81 2.13 -3.49
N GLY A 71 17.46 2.52 -2.26
CA GLY A 71 16.45 3.55 -1.99
C GLY A 71 15.01 3.05 -2.04
N TYR A 72 14.77 1.79 -2.46
CA TYR A 72 13.41 1.25 -2.59
C TYR A 72 12.65 1.24 -1.26
N ARG A 73 13.32 0.91 -0.15
CA ARG A 73 12.67 0.90 1.16
C ARG A 73 12.13 2.27 1.56
N ALA A 74 12.93 3.32 1.38
CA ALA A 74 12.56 4.70 1.67
C ALA A 74 11.48 5.24 0.70
N PHE A 75 11.55 4.82 -0.57
CA PHE A 75 10.52 5.12 -1.57
C PHE A 75 9.17 4.51 -1.20
N MET A 76 9.15 3.23 -0.83
CA MET A 76 7.92 2.55 -0.41
C MET A 76 7.33 3.20 0.84
N GLU A 77 8.16 3.53 1.83
CA GLU A 77 7.77 4.28 3.03
C GLU A 77 7.11 5.62 2.70
N TRP A 78 7.71 6.39 1.80
CA TRP A 78 7.11 7.62 1.31
C TRP A 78 5.82 7.37 0.55
N LEU A 79 5.72 6.29 -0.22
CA LEU A 79 4.56 5.96 -1.05
C LEU A 79 3.32 5.60 -0.23
N LYS A 80 3.47 5.19 1.04
CA LYS A 80 2.36 4.83 1.94
C LYS A 80 1.22 5.85 1.88
N GLY A 81 0.01 5.36 1.64
CA GLY A 81 -1.21 6.15 1.56
C GLY A 81 -1.34 7.04 0.32
N LYS A 82 -0.43 6.95 -0.68
CA LYS A 82 -0.47 7.78 -1.90
C LYS A 82 -0.84 6.95 -3.11
N CYS A 83 -1.72 7.50 -3.94
CA CYS A 83 -2.20 6.82 -5.13
C CYS A 83 -1.57 7.42 -6.39
N PHE A 84 -0.85 6.60 -7.15
CA PHE A 84 -0.38 6.91 -8.50
C PHE A 84 -0.80 5.80 -9.47
N PRO A 85 -1.06 6.12 -10.75
CA PRO A 85 -1.47 5.13 -11.74
C PRO A 85 -0.37 4.09 -12.03
N THR A 86 0.90 4.46 -11.90
CA THR A 86 2.06 3.58 -12.16
C THR A 86 3.18 3.83 -11.15
N ILE A 87 4.09 2.86 -11.02
CA ILE A 87 5.27 3.01 -10.16
C ILE A 87 6.23 4.08 -10.69
N GLN A 88 6.29 4.27 -12.01
CA GLN A 88 7.08 5.30 -12.66
C GLN A 88 6.54 6.70 -12.35
N ALA A 89 5.21 6.88 -12.32
CA ALA A 89 4.61 8.16 -11.91
C ALA A 89 4.91 8.48 -10.44
N ALA A 90 4.85 7.45 -9.58
CA ALA A 90 5.24 7.58 -8.17
C ALA A 90 6.74 7.92 -8.02
N LYS A 91 7.62 7.25 -8.77
CA LYS A 91 9.07 7.51 -8.81
C LYS A 91 9.36 8.95 -9.20
N ALA A 92 8.79 9.42 -10.30
CA ALA A 92 8.98 10.80 -10.76
C ALA A 92 8.57 11.81 -9.67
N ALA A 93 7.45 11.56 -8.98
CA ALA A 93 7.00 12.41 -7.87
C ALA A 93 7.90 12.30 -6.62
N TYR A 94 8.52 11.15 -6.36
CA TYR A 94 9.46 10.95 -5.26
C TYR A 94 10.77 11.72 -5.51
N GLU A 95 11.32 11.59 -6.71
CA GLU A 95 12.62 12.14 -7.12
C GLU A 95 12.56 13.64 -7.47
N ALA A 96 11.36 14.21 -7.62
CA ALA A 96 11.17 15.65 -7.78
C ALA A 96 11.64 16.48 -6.56
N LYS A 97 11.94 15.83 -5.42
CA LYS A 97 12.49 16.49 -4.23
C LYS A 97 14.00 16.25 -4.13
N PRO A 98 14.80 17.28 -3.81
CA PRO A 98 16.23 17.14 -3.62
C PRO A 98 16.60 16.03 -2.64
N GLY A 99 17.63 15.26 -2.97
CA GLY A 99 18.16 14.19 -2.12
C GLY A 99 17.33 12.90 -2.11
N ARG A 100 16.34 12.75 -3.00
CA ARG A 100 15.54 11.53 -3.13
C ARG A 100 15.82 10.85 -4.46
N THR A 101 16.25 9.59 -4.40
CA THR A 101 16.51 8.74 -5.56
C THR A 101 16.07 7.33 -5.24
N VAL A 102 15.53 6.62 -6.22
CA VAL A 102 15.19 5.20 -6.09
C VAL A 102 15.56 4.45 -7.37
N GLN A 103 16.16 3.28 -7.22
CA GLN A 103 16.36 2.35 -8.32
C GLN A 103 15.24 1.30 -8.30
N LEU A 104 14.50 1.19 -9.41
CA LEU A 104 13.40 0.24 -9.60
C LEU A 104 13.79 -0.89 -10.55
#